data_AF-A0A8C7YAD1-F1
#
_entry.id   AF-A0A8C7YAD1-F1
#
_cell.length_a   1.000
_cell.length_b   1.000
_cell.length_c   1.000
_cell.angle_alpha   90.00
_cell.angle_beta   90.00
_cell.angle_gamma   90.00
#
_symmetry.space_group_name_H-M   'P 1'
#
loop_
_entity.id
_entity.type
_entity.pdbx_description
1 polymer ?
#
loop_
_entity_poly.entity_id
_entity_poly.type
_entity_poly.pdbx_seq_one_letter_code
_entity_poly.pdbx_strand_id
1 'polypeptide(L)'
;MMDIRANGEAERAVATVKGLWKGGGEKTKALLSYRATPLECGYSPAQLLMGRQLKTTLPQQPVTLLPRWPNMKQFKTKQRQYKANQQRQLCFEKKKKKTEVRKLS
;
A
#
# COMPACT_ATOMS: atom_id res chain seq x y z
N MET A 1 -15.33 17.35 1.50
CA MET A 1 -13.89 17.57 1.26
C MET A 1 -13.25 16.21 1.01
N MET A 2 -13.05 15.85 -0.26
CA MET A 2 -12.55 14.53 -0.66
C MET A 2 -11.03 14.44 -0.44
N ASP A 3 -10.58 13.40 0.26
CA ASP A 3 -9.18 13.15 0.59
C ASP A 3 -8.36 12.85 -0.69
N ILE A 4 -7.74 13.88 -1.27
CA ILE A 4 -6.89 13.80 -2.48
C ILE A 4 -5.79 12.72 -2.36
N ARG A 5 -5.33 12.42 -1.13
CA ARG A 5 -4.29 11.42 -0.86
C ARG A 5 -4.79 9.98 -0.81
N ALA A 6 -6.09 9.75 -0.58
CA ALA A 6 -6.65 8.40 -0.59
C ALA A 6 -6.68 7.84 -2.02
N ASN A 7 -6.89 8.70 -3.02
CA ASN A 7 -6.94 8.28 -4.41
C ASN A 7 -5.58 7.83 -4.96
N GLY A 8 -4.47 8.45 -4.52
CA GLY A 8 -3.14 8.08 -4.99
C GLY A 8 -2.72 6.65 -4.62
N GLU A 9 -3.12 6.15 -3.45
CA GLU A 9 -2.90 4.76 -3.06
C GLU A 9 -3.73 3.79 -3.94
N ALA A 10 -4.97 4.16 -4.24
CA ALA A 10 -5.84 3.38 -5.12
C ALA A 10 -5.29 3.34 -6.56
N GLU A 11 -4.84 4.48 -7.09
CA GLU A 11 -4.19 4.58 -8.40
C GLU A 11 -2.92 3.71 -8.47
N ARG A 12 -2.10 3.74 -7.42
CA ARG A 12 -0.89 2.92 -7.34
C ARG A 12 -1.22 1.43 -7.31
N ALA A 13 -2.25 1.03 -6.56
CA ALA A 13 -2.74 -0.34 -6.53
C ALA A 13 -3.18 -0.82 -7.93
N VAL A 14 -3.97 -0.01 -8.64
CA VAL A 14 -4.42 -0.29 -10.00
C VAL A 14 -3.24 -0.40 -10.96
N ALA A 15 -2.25 0.50 -10.85
CA ALA A 15 -1.04 0.45 -11.67
C ALA A 15 -0.25 -0.84 -11.45
N THR A 16 -0.11 -1.30 -10.21
CA THR A 16 0.56 -2.57 -9.88
C THR A 16 -0.17 -3.77 -10.50
N VAL A 17 -1.49 -3.84 -10.36
CA VAL A 17 -2.30 -4.92 -10.96
C VAL A 17 -2.20 -4.90 -12.49
N LYS A 18 -2.25 -3.71 -13.11
CA LYS A 18 -2.09 -3.55 -14.55
C LYS A 18 -0.70 -3.98 -15.03
N GLY A 19 0.34 -3.73 -14.24
CA GLY A 19 1.69 -4.25 -14.49
C GLY A 19 1.75 -5.77 -14.47
N LEU A 20 1.13 -6.40 -13.47
CA LEU A 20 1.03 -7.87 -13.37
C LEU A 20 0.30 -8.48 -14.57
N TRP A 21 -0.73 -7.82 -15.10
CA TRP A 21 -1.46 -8.28 -16.30
C TRP A 21 -0.63 -8.19 -17.58
N LYS A 22 0.21 -7.16 -17.72
CA LYS A 22 1.08 -7.01 -18.91
C LYS A 22 2.11 -8.14 -19.01
N GLY A 23 2.44 -8.80 -17.90
CA GLY A 23 3.35 -9.95 -17.86
C GLY A 23 2.77 -11.26 -18.40
N GLY A 24 1.57 -11.25 -19.02
CA GLY A 24 0.99 -12.43 -19.68
C GLY A 24 0.27 -13.41 -18.75
N GLY A 25 0.09 -13.08 -17.47
CA GLY A 25 -0.61 -13.92 -16.50
C GLY A 25 -2.13 -13.82 -16.59
N GLU A 26 -2.83 -14.89 -16.19
CA GLU A 26 -4.29 -14.86 -16.00
C GLU A 26 -4.70 -13.76 -15.01
N LYS A 27 -5.74 -12.99 -15.37
CA LYS A 27 -6.19 -11.83 -14.57
C LYS A 27 -6.51 -12.19 -13.12
N THR A 28 -7.07 -13.37 -12.90
CA THR A 28 -7.44 -13.89 -11.58
C THR A 28 -6.21 -14.20 -10.72
N LYS A 29 -5.17 -14.80 -11.30
CA LYS A 29 -3.89 -15.08 -10.61
C LYS A 29 -3.16 -13.81 -10.22
N ALA A 30 -3.16 -12.79 -11.08
CA ALA A 30 -2.57 -11.49 -10.77
C ALA A 30 -3.32 -10.74 -9.64
N LEU A 31 -4.65 -10.85 -9.60
CA LEU A 31 -5.42 -10.30 -8.47
C LEU A 31 -5.17 -11.09 -7.18
N LEU A 32 -5.06 -12.42 -7.28
CA LEU A 32 -4.74 -13.28 -6.14
C LEU A 32 -3.36 -12.95 -5.57
N SER A 33 -2.34 -12.80 -6.42
CA SER A 33 -0.99 -12.44 -5.99
C SER A 33 -0.98 -11.07 -5.31
N TYR A 34 -1.58 -10.04 -5.92
CA TYR A 34 -1.68 -8.71 -5.30
C TYR A 34 -2.36 -8.75 -3.92
N ARG A 35 -3.43 -9.53 -3.78
CA ARG A 35 -4.16 -9.68 -2.51
C ARG A 35 -3.37 -10.42 -1.44
N ALA A 36 -2.44 -11.28 -1.82
CA ALA A 36 -1.60 -12.07 -0.92
C ALA A 36 -0.24 -11.40 -0.62
N THR A 37 0.22 -10.48 -1.46
CA THR A 37 1.50 -9.77 -1.26
C THR A 37 1.40 -8.74 -0.14
N PRO A 38 2.34 -8.72 0.83
CA PRO A 38 2.39 -7.68 1.85
C PRO A 38 2.74 -6.32 1.22
N LEU A 39 2.05 -5.28 1.66
CA LEU A 39 2.40 -3.88 1.34
C LEU A 39 3.53 -3.39 2.26
N GLU A 40 4.00 -2.16 2.07
CA GLU A 40 4.97 -1.51 2.97
C GLU A 40 4.51 -1.46 4.43
N CYS A 41 3.20 -1.56 4.67
CA CYS A 41 2.63 -1.64 6.02
C CYS A 41 2.81 -3.02 6.69
N GLY A 42 3.41 -3.99 6.01
CA GLY A 42 3.67 -5.35 6.49
C GLY A 42 2.47 -6.31 6.39
N TYR A 43 1.31 -5.82 5.95
CA TYR A 43 0.10 -6.61 5.79
C TYR A 43 -0.32 -6.68 4.33
N SER A 44 -0.88 -7.82 3.92
CA SER A 44 -1.49 -7.98 2.60
C SER A 44 -2.89 -7.36 2.54
N PRO A 45 -3.39 -6.98 1.36
CA PRO A 45 -4.74 -6.44 1.21
C PRO A 45 -5.82 -7.39 1.76
N ALA A 46 -5.66 -8.71 1.55
CA ALA A 46 -6.60 -9.69 2.09
C ALA A 46 -6.59 -9.75 3.63
N GLN A 47 -5.43 -9.60 4.27
CA GLN A 47 -5.34 -9.56 5.72
C GLN A 47 -5.99 -8.29 6.29
N LEU A 48 -5.83 -7.15 5.63
CA LEU A 48 -6.48 -5.91 6.07
C LEU A 48 -7.99 -5.94 5.87
N LEU A 49 -8.48 -6.62 4.83
CA LEU A 49 -9.90 -6.69 4.49
C LEU A 49 -10.65 -7.81 5.24
N MET A 50 -10.02 -8.97 5.43
CA MET A 50 -10.67 -10.20 5.93
C MET A 50 -9.99 -10.80 7.17
N GLY A 51 -8.90 -10.20 7.65
CA GLY A 51 -8.14 -10.73 8.79
C GLY A 51 -7.38 -12.02 8.48
N ARG A 52 -7.36 -12.52 7.25
CA ARG A 52 -6.67 -13.77 6.88
C ARG A 52 -5.84 -13.64 5.63
N GLN A 53 -4.87 -14.52 5.45
CA GLN A 53 -4.21 -14.70 4.16
C GLN A 53 -5.02 -15.64 3.25
N LEU A 54 -4.98 -15.39 1.95
CA LEU A 54 -5.61 -16.26 0.96
C LEU A 54 -4.72 -17.46 0.67
N LYS A 55 -5.34 -18.62 0.35
CA LYS A 55 -4.59 -19.75 -0.20
C LYS A 55 -4.00 -19.33 -1.55
N THR A 56 -2.70 -19.53 -1.70
CA THR A 56 -1.98 -19.32 -2.95
C THR A 56 -1.34 -20.63 -3.39
N THR A 57 -0.68 -20.63 -4.55
CA THR A 57 0.08 -21.79 -5.05
C THR A 57 1.28 -22.11 -4.16
N LEU A 58 1.73 -21.15 -3.33
CA LEU A 58 2.84 -21.35 -2.41
C LEU A 58 2.38 -22.09 -1.15
N PRO A 59 3.22 -22.98 -0.61
CA PRO A 59 2.93 -23.63 0.66
C PRO A 59 2.86 -22.58 1.78
N GLN A 60 1.79 -22.62 2.57
CA GLN A 60 1.53 -21.66 3.62
C GLN A 60 1.04 -22.37 4.89
N GLN A 61 1.36 -21.80 6.06
CA GLN A 61 0.94 -22.40 7.31
C GLN A 61 -0.59 -22.32 7.49
N PRO A 62 -1.26 -23.43 7.88
CA PRO A 62 -2.73 -23.47 8.01
C PRO A 62 -3.29 -22.39 8.93
N VAL A 63 -2.56 -22.03 9.99
CA VAL A 63 -2.95 -21.01 10.97
C VAL A 63 -3.17 -19.62 10.36
N THR A 64 -2.43 -19.29 9.29
CA THR A 64 -2.52 -17.98 8.63
C THR A 64 -3.74 -17.84 7.71
N LEU A 65 -4.38 -18.96 7.38
CA LEU A 65 -5.63 -19.02 6.60
C LEU A 65 -6.86 -18.75 7.46
N LEU A 66 -6.71 -18.84 8.79
CA LEU A 66 -7.75 -18.51 9.75
C LEU A 66 -7.80 -16.99 9.95
N PRO A 67 -9.01 -16.41 10.13
CA PRO A 67 -9.17 -14.99 10.37
C PRO A 67 -8.58 -14.60 11.73
N ARG A 68 -7.47 -13.86 11.70
CA ARG A 68 -6.84 -13.18 12.83
C ARG A 68 -6.58 -11.73 12.48
N TRP A 69 -7.45 -10.85 12.95
CA TRP A 69 -7.31 -9.42 12.72
C TRP A 69 -6.07 -8.86 13.40
N PRO A 70 -5.25 -8.07 12.68
CA PRO A 70 -4.17 -7.34 13.32
C PRO A 70 -4.70 -6.32 14.35
N ASN A 71 -3.83 -5.78 15.19
CA ASN A 71 -4.22 -4.70 16.10
C ASN A 71 -4.52 -3.42 15.29
N MET A 72 -5.80 -3.21 14.97
CA MET A 72 -6.24 -2.09 14.13
C MET A 72 -5.93 -0.73 14.72
N LYS A 73 -5.94 -0.60 16.06
CA LYS A 73 -5.62 0.67 16.73
C LYS A 73 -4.15 1.04 16.46
N GLN A 74 -3.24 0.10 16.70
CA GLN A 74 -1.81 0.29 16.44
C GLN A 74 -1.53 0.52 14.96
N PHE A 75 -2.19 -0.24 14.07
CA PHE A 75 -2.06 -0.07 12.62
C PHE A 75 -2.46 1.35 12.17
N LYS A 76 -3.64 1.83 12.60
CA LYS A 76 -4.12 3.17 12.27
C LYS A 76 -3.17 4.26 12.80
N THR A 77 -2.63 4.09 14.00
CA THR A 77 -1.64 5.03 14.57
C THR A 77 -0.35 5.07 13.73
N LYS A 78 0.22 3.92 13.39
CA LYS A 78 1.41 3.84 12.52
C LYS A 78 1.14 4.45 11.15
N GLN A 79 -0.03 4.18 10.55
CA GLN A 79 -0.40 4.74 9.26
C GLN A 79 -0.53 6.27 9.31
N ARG A 80 -1.09 6.83 10.39
CA ARG A 80 -1.15 8.29 10.60
C ARG A 80 0.25 8.89 10.72
N GLN A 81 1.13 8.27 11.49
CA GLN A 81 2.52 8.72 11.64
C GLN A 81 3.26 8.70 10.31
N TYR A 82 3.15 7.61 9.55
CA TYR A 82 3.74 7.49 8.21
C TYR A 82 3.21 8.61 7.28
N LYS A 83 1.89 8.81 7.23
CA LYS A 83 1.27 9.88 6.43
C LYS A 83 1.74 11.29 6.82
N ALA A 84 1.97 11.53 8.11
CA ALA A 84 2.46 12.82 8.63
C ALA A 84 3.93 13.04 8.27
N ASN A 85 4.78 12.01 8.41
CA ASN A 85 6.19 12.08 8.04
C ASN A 85 6.37 12.33 6.53
N GLN A 86 5.60 11.62 5.69
CA GLN A 86 5.56 11.86 4.25
C GLN A 86 5.18 13.31 3.91
N GLN A 87 4.19 13.87 4.62
CA GLN A 87 3.78 15.26 4.40
C GLN A 87 4.88 16.26 4.80
N ARG A 88 5.60 16.01 5.90
CA ARG A 88 6.72 16.84 6.36
C ARG A 88 7.86 16.83 5.36
N GLN A 89 8.23 15.65 4.86
CA GLN A 89 9.28 15.48 3.87
C GLN A 89 8.92 16.19 2.55
N LEU A 90 7.69 16.02 2.06
CA LEU A 90 7.21 16.76 0.88
C LEU A 90 7.23 18.28 1.09
N CYS A 91 6.87 18.76 2.29
CA CYS A 91 6.93 20.18 2.62
C CYS A 91 8.37 20.70 2.60
N PHE A 92 9.33 19.94 3.14
CA PHE A 92 10.75 20.27 3.12
C PHE A 92 11.31 20.33 1.69
N GLU A 93 11.03 19.33 0.87
CA GLU A 93 11.44 19.28 -0.55
C GLU A 93 10.87 20.46 -1.35
N LYS A 94 9.60 20.81 -1.15
CA LYS A 94 8.99 21.99 -1.78
C LYS A 94 9.66 23.29 -1.36
N LYS A 95 10.04 23.42 -0.08
CA LYS A 95 10.79 24.59 0.41
C LYS A 95 12.18 24.67 -0.23
N LYS A 96 12.92 23.55 -0.31
CA LYS A 96 14.22 23.50 -0.98
C LYS A 96 14.14 23.95 -2.44
N LYS A 97 13.25 23.36 -3.23
CA LYS A 97 13.05 23.75 -4.64
C LYS A 97 12.72 25.24 -4.80
N LYS A 98 11.88 25.79 -3.94
CA LYS A 98 11.52 27.22 -3.99
C LYS A 98 12.71 28.13 -3.67
N THR A 99 13.57 27.74 -2.73
CA THR A 99 14.80 28.48 -2.40
C THR A 99 15.82 28.40 -3.53
N GLU A 100 15.90 27.27 -4.23
CA GLU A 100 16.82 27.04 -5.34
C GLU A 100 16.41 27.83 -6.60
N VAL A 101 15.12 27.82 -6.94
CA VAL A 101 14.56 28.66 -8.02
C VAL A 101 14.79 30.15 -7.76
N ARG A 102 14.65 30.60 -6.51
CA ARG A 102 14.92 32.00 -6.11
C ARG A 102 16.38 32.43 -6.16
N LYS A 103 17.33 31.48 -6.17
CA LYS A 103 18.77 31.76 -6.28
C LYS A 103 19.25 31.80 -7.73
N LEU A 104 18.44 31.29 -8.65
CA LEU A 104 18.70 31.25 -10.09
C LEU A 104 18.03 32.43 -10.83
N SER A 105 17.39 33.33 -10.09
CA SER A 105 16.70 34.54 -10.54
C SER A 105 17.27 35.76 -9.83
#